data_AF-R7K642-F1
#
_entry.id   AF-R7K642-F1
#
_cell.length_a   1.000
_cell.length_b   1.000
_cell.length_c   1.000
_cell.angle_alpha   90.00
_cell.angle_beta   90.00
_cell.angle_gamma   90.00
#
_symmetry.space_group_name_H-M   'P 1'
#
loop_
_entity.id
_entity.type
_entity.pdbx_description
1 polymer ?
#
loop_
_entity_poly.entity_id
_entity_poly.type
_entity_poly.pdbx_seq_one_letter_code
_entity_poly.pdbx_strand_id
1 'polypeptide(L)'
;MTSGKPAFVVPMVRGGDRLKEKHQKIGVQRHIRIADIEMIEQIERLTKLPGYESANKVINEALFYGMPILYEKLTGGMVTEEEKEDLIAPRKSGSTDEEFYAALTRLLNETVLNVTINKSILSSLFNFISEKYSDEQGIIQKFNNGLLADTPEYLEQFEAEGIRNLRK
;
A
#
# COMPACT_ATOMS: atom_id res chain seq x y z
N MET A 1 -90.84 -13.30 9.47
CA MET A 1 -90.11 -12.15 8.90
C MET A 1 -89.45 -11.44 10.07
N THR A 2 -88.17 -11.76 10.31
CA THR A 2 -86.98 -10.89 10.07
C THR A 2 -86.78 -9.88 11.21
N SER A 3 -86.00 -10.22 12.24
CA SER A 3 -84.53 -10.03 12.32
C SER A 3 -84.12 -8.59 12.60
N GLY A 4 -83.78 -8.32 13.86
CA GLY A 4 -83.07 -7.11 14.29
C GLY A 4 -82.19 -7.44 15.49
N LYS A 5 -80.93 -7.78 15.26
CA LYS A 5 -79.86 -7.76 16.28
C LYS A 5 -78.85 -6.69 15.88
N PRO A 6 -78.40 -5.83 16.81
CA PRO A 6 -77.54 -4.71 16.48
C PRO A 6 -76.10 -5.17 16.19
N ALA A 7 -75.48 -4.43 15.29
CA ALA A 7 -74.12 -4.63 14.79
C ALA A 7 -73.08 -4.32 15.88
N PHE A 8 -72.23 -5.29 16.19
CA PHE A 8 -70.92 -5.05 16.78
C PHE A 8 -69.88 -5.09 15.66
N VAL A 9 -69.19 -3.97 15.48
CA VAL A 9 -68.14 -3.79 14.48
C VAL A 9 -66.88 -4.49 14.96
N VAL A 10 -66.41 -5.48 14.21
CA VAL A 10 -65.05 -6.03 14.31
C VAL A 10 -64.30 -5.53 13.07
N PRO A 11 -63.17 -4.81 13.20
CA PRO A 11 -62.38 -4.46 12.02
C PRO A 11 -61.70 -5.72 11.48
N MET A 12 -62.04 -6.03 10.24
CA MET A 12 -61.44 -7.07 9.43
C MET A 12 -59.98 -6.71 9.12
N VAL A 13 -59.03 -7.49 9.62
CA VAL A 13 -57.62 -7.42 9.20
C VAL A 13 -57.53 -7.85 7.74
N ARG A 14 -57.21 -6.91 6.85
CA ARG A 14 -56.84 -7.19 5.46
C ARG A 14 -55.52 -6.51 5.14
N GLY A 15 -54.64 -7.28 4.51
CA GLY A 15 -53.50 -6.77 3.76
C GLY A 15 -52.19 -6.99 4.49
N GLY A 16 -51.57 -8.14 4.20
CA GLY A 16 -50.17 -8.37 4.54
C GLY A 16 -49.31 -7.38 3.76
N ASP A 17 -48.77 -6.40 4.47
CA ASP A 17 -47.72 -5.54 3.96
C ASP A 17 -46.42 -6.34 4.08
N ARG A 18 -45.91 -6.83 2.94
CA ARG A 18 -44.56 -7.38 2.86
C ARG A 18 -43.63 -6.26 3.30
N LEU A 19 -43.07 -6.39 4.49
CA LEU A 19 -41.93 -5.62 4.96
C LEU A 19 -40.87 -5.63 3.85
N LYS A 20 -40.83 -4.57 3.06
CA LYS A 20 -39.65 -4.26 2.26
C LYS A 20 -38.56 -3.99 3.29
N GLU A 21 -37.65 -4.94 3.45
CA GLU A 21 -36.42 -4.76 4.20
C GLU A 21 -35.77 -3.45 3.72
N LYS A 22 -35.90 -2.41 4.53
CA LYS A 22 -35.14 -1.18 4.37
C LYS A 22 -33.70 -1.59 4.56
N HIS A 23 -32.99 -1.76 3.46
CA HIS A 23 -31.54 -1.88 3.46
C HIS A 23 -31.02 -0.71 4.28
N GLN A 24 -30.46 -1.02 5.44
CA GLN A 24 -29.95 -0.06 6.38
C GLN A 24 -28.89 0.76 5.60
N LYS A 25 -29.10 2.08 5.46
CA LYS A 25 -28.14 2.97 4.80
C LYS A 25 -26.90 3.09 5.70
N ILE A 26 -26.02 2.10 5.67
CA ILE A 26 -24.70 2.15 6.28
C ILE A 26 -23.81 2.89 5.30
N GLY A 27 -24.01 4.20 5.17
CA GLY A 27 -23.24 4.99 4.22
C GLY A 27 -23.34 6.46 4.52
N VAL A 28 -22.22 7.06 4.92
CA VAL A 28 -22.08 8.53 4.95
C VAL A 28 -22.23 9.01 3.50
N GLN A 29 -23.28 9.78 3.21
CA GLN A 29 -23.46 10.37 1.88
C GLN A 29 -22.34 11.41 1.67
N ARG A 30 -21.37 11.08 0.81
CA ARG A 30 -20.28 11.97 0.42
C ARG A 30 -20.60 12.61 -0.93
N HIS A 31 -20.46 13.93 -1.01
CA HIS A 31 -20.59 14.66 -2.26
C HIS A 31 -19.22 14.71 -2.93
N ILE A 32 -19.09 14.08 -4.09
CA ILE A 32 -17.87 14.07 -4.90
C ILE A 32 -18.08 15.01 -6.08
N ARG A 33 -17.11 15.88 -6.37
CA ARG A 33 -17.07 16.71 -7.58
C ARG A 33 -16.00 16.18 -8.51
N ILE A 34 -16.38 15.86 -9.74
CA ILE A 34 -15.46 15.50 -10.82
C ILE A 34 -15.29 16.77 -11.66
N ALA A 35 -14.06 17.23 -11.83
CA ALA A 35 -13.75 18.45 -12.61
C ALA A 35 -13.32 18.13 -14.05
N ASP A 36 -12.93 16.88 -14.30
CA ASP A 36 -12.50 16.40 -15.59
C ASP A 36 -13.71 16.21 -16.53
N ILE A 37 -13.69 16.90 -17.66
CA ILE A 37 -14.78 16.93 -18.63
C ILE A 37 -14.92 15.57 -19.33
N GLU A 38 -13.81 14.90 -19.65
CA GLU A 38 -13.84 13.60 -20.33
C GLU A 38 -14.41 12.52 -19.42
N MET A 39 -14.06 12.53 -18.14
CA MET A 39 -14.65 11.62 -17.15
C MET A 39 -16.16 11.86 -16.98
N ILE A 40 -16.62 13.12 -17.00
CA ILE A 40 -18.04 13.45 -16.92
C ILE A 40 -18.78 12.86 -18.13
N GLU A 41 -18.26 13.05 -19.34
CA GLU A 41 -18.87 12.49 -20.54
C GLU A 41 -18.93 10.96 -20.52
N GLN A 42 -17.87 10.29 -20.06
CA GLN A 42 -17.87 8.83 -19.93
C GLN A 42 -18.93 8.35 -18.94
N ILE A 43 -19.08 9.01 -17.80
CA ILE A 43 -20.13 8.69 -16.83
C ILE A 43 -21.52 8.89 -17.43
N GLU A 44 -21.75 9.98 -18.15
CA GLU A 44 -23.02 10.25 -18.84
C GLU A 44 -23.34 9.22 -19.94
N ARG A 45 -22.34 8.68 -20.61
CA ARG A 45 -22.52 7.60 -21.59
C ARG A 45 -22.91 6.30 -20.89
N LEU A 46 -22.24 5.97 -19.79
CA LEU A 46 -22.51 4.76 -19.02
C LEU A 46 -23.87 4.78 -18.32
N THR A 47 -24.36 5.94 -17.88
CA THR A 47 -25.69 6.04 -17.25
C THR A 47 -26.85 5.80 -18.21
N LYS A 48 -26.61 5.86 -19.52
CA LYS A 48 -27.62 5.52 -20.55
C LYS A 48 -27.79 4.00 -20.74
N LEU A 49 -26.92 3.18 -20.13
CA LEU A 49 -26.99 1.73 -20.24
C LEU A 49 -28.01 1.12 -19.26
N PRO A 50 -28.70 0.04 -19.65
CA PRO A 50 -29.68 -0.62 -18.79
C PRO A 50 -29.00 -1.13 -17.52
N GLY A 51 -29.53 -0.74 -16.35
CA GLY A 51 -28.98 -1.11 -15.06
C GLY A 51 -27.87 -0.19 -14.52
N TYR A 52 -27.48 0.87 -15.24
CA TYR A 52 -26.47 1.86 -14.80
C TYR A 52 -27.02 3.29 -14.67
N GLU A 53 -28.33 3.45 -14.62
CA GLU A 53 -29.06 4.74 -14.54
C GLU A 53 -28.58 5.67 -13.41
N SER A 54 -27.99 5.12 -12.35
CA SER A 54 -27.42 5.89 -11.24
C SER A 54 -25.93 6.17 -11.46
N ALA A 55 -25.56 7.45 -11.52
CA ALA A 55 -24.16 7.88 -11.53
C ALA A 55 -23.37 7.33 -10.32
N ASN A 56 -24.00 7.18 -9.16
CA ASN A 56 -23.36 6.59 -7.98
C ASN A 56 -22.96 5.13 -8.22
N LYS A 57 -23.75 4.37 -8.98
CA LYS A 57 -23.42 2.99 -9.32
C LYS A 57 -22.21 2.94 -10.25
N VAL A 58 -22.20 3.78 -11.28
CA VAL A 58 -21.06 3.92 -12.20
C VAL A 58 -19.80 4.30 -11.43
N ILE A 59 -19.86 5.31 -10.56
CA ILE A 59 -18.72 5.77 -9.76
C ILE A 59 -18.23 4.67 -8.81
N ASN A 60 -19.12 3.95 -8.13
CA ASN A 60 -18.72 2.88 -7.22
C ASN A 60 -18.01 1.73 -7.94
N GLU A 61 -18.50 1.32 -9.11
CA GLU A 61 -17.85 0.28 -9.91
C GLU A 61 -16.55 0.77 -10.54
N ALA A 62 -16.49 2.04 -10.96
CA ALA A 62 -15.29 2.67 -11.49
C ALA A 62 -14.20 2.82 -10.43
N LEU A 63 -14.56 3.05 -9.16
CA LEU A 63 -13.60 3.05 -8.05
C LEU A 63 -13.02 1.65 -7.78
N PHE A 64 -13.75 0.59 -8.14
CA PHE A 64 -13.29 -0.79 -7.94
C PHE A 64 -12.47 -1.32 -9.12
N TYR A 65 -12.90 -1.04 -10.35
CA TYR A 65 -12.26 -1.57 -11.57
C TYR A 65 -11.35 -0.55 -12.28
N GLY A 66 -11.58 0.74 -12.09
CA GLY A 66 -11.11 1.80 -12.99
C GLY A 66 -12.14 2.13 -14.08
N MET A 67 -12.24 3.41 -14.45
CA MET A 67 -13.16 3.88 -15.50
C MET A 67 -12.93 3.21 -16.87
N PRO A 68 -11.68 3.06 -17.37
CA PRO A 68 -11.45 2.42 -18.67
C PRO A 68 -11.94 0.96 -18.71
N ILE A 69 -11.59 0.17 -17.69
CA ILE A 69 -11.99 -1.25 -17.58
C ILE A 69 -13.51 -1.39 -17.47
N LEU A 70 -14.16 -0.50 -16.71
CA LEU A 70 -15.62 -0.49 -16.62
C LEU A 70 -16.26 -0.18 -17.98
N TYR A 71 -15.70 0.78 -18.72
CA TYR A 71 -16.20 1.19 -20.02
C TYR A 71 -16.09 0.05 -21.06
N GLU A 72 -14.97 -0.66 -21.14
CA GLU A 72 -14.78 -1.87 -21.98
C GLU A 72 -15.79 -2.96 -21.64
N LYS A 73 -15.95 -3.28 -20.36
CA LYS A 73 -16.86 -4.34 -19.91
C LYS A 73 -18.32 -4.09 -20.32
N LEU A 74 -18.73 -2.82 -20.35
CA LEU A 74 -20.13 -2.43 -20.56
C LEU A 74 -20.46 -2.05 -22.01
N THR A 75 -19.48 -1.54 -22.76
CA THR A 75 -19.70 -1.07 -24.13
C THR A 75 -19.03 -1.97 -25.18
N GLY A 76 -18.19 -2.92 -24.77
CA GLY A 76 -17.47 -3.82 -25.67
C GLY A 76 -16.38 -3.14 -26.51
N GLY A 77 -16.05 -1.88 -26.21
CA GLY A 77 -14.91 -1.18 -26.83
C GLY A 77 -13.58 -1.74 -26.34
N MET A 78 -12.59 -1.85 -27.21
CA MET A 78 -11.23 -2.22 -26.82
C MET A 78 -10.61 -1.08 -26.00
N VAL A 79 -10.31 -1.34 -24.72
CA VAL A 79 -9.34 -0.53 -23.96
C VAL A 79 -7.97 -0.83 -24.56
N THR A 80 -7.19 0.20 -24.87
CA THR A 80 -5.86 0.01 -25.45
C THR A 80 -4.96 -0.67 -24.43
N GLU A 81 -4.00 -1.48 -24.89
CA GLU A 81 -3.03 -2.11 -23.98
C GLU A 81 -2.27 -1.05 -23.17
N GLU A 82 -2.06 0.15 -23.73
CA GLU A 82 -1.48 1.31 -23.05
C GLU A 82 -2.31 1.77 -21.83
N GLU A 83 -3.64 1.85 -21.96
CA GLU A 83 -4.53 2.22 -20.85
C GLU A 83 -4.59 1.13 -19.76
N LYS A 84 -4.44 -0.15 -20.13
CA LYS A 84 -4.35 -1.26 -19.17
C LYS A 84 -3.00 -1.25 -18.44
N GLU A 85 -1.93 -1.01 -19.18
CA GLU A 85 -0.58 -0.88 -18.61
C GLU A 85 -0.50 0.31 -17.68
N ASP A 86 -1.07 1.47 -18.00
CA ASP A 86 -1.05 2.66 -17.12
C ASP A 86 -1.86 2.47 -15.82
N LEU A 87 -2.90 1.63 -15.83
CA LEU A 87 -3.66 1.26 -14.62
C LEU A 87 -2.90 0.30 -13.70
N ILE A 88 -2.07 -0.58 -14.27
CA ILE A 88 -1.27 -1.58 -13.54
C ILE A 88 0.10 -1.00 -13.17
N ALA A 89 0.58 -0.02 -13.93
CA ALA A 89 1.88 0.59 -13.74
C ALA A 89 1.97 1.23 -12.35
N PRO A 90 3.07 0.98 -11.62
CA PRO A 90 3.39 1.76 -10.45
C PRO A 90 3.33 3.25 -10.81
N ARG A 91 2.66 4.06 -9.98
CA ARG A 91 2.53 5.50 -10.20
C ARG A 91 3.92 6.09 -10.49
N LYS A 92 4.06 6.76 -11.64
CA LYS A 92 5.33 7.37 -12.08
C LYS A 92 5.78 8.53 -11.18
N SER A 93 4.87 9.11 -10.41
CA SER A 93 5.18 10.10 -9.38
C SER A 93 4.56 9.66 -8.05
N GLY A 94 5.40 9.14 -7.16
CA GLY A 94 5.06 9.12 -5.75
C GLY A 94 4.98 10.55 -5.22
N SER A 95 4.31 10.77 -4.09
CA SER A 95 4.45 12.07 -3.42
C SER A 95 5.92 12.36 -3.13
N THR A 96 6.28 13.61 -2.84
CA THR A 96 7.62 13.97 -2.38
C THR A 96 8.10 13.09 -1.22
N ASP A 97 7.17 12.58 -0.41
CA ASP A 97 7.47 11.67 0.70
C ASP A 97 7.85 10.28 0.19
N GLU A 98 7.17 9.76 -0.84
CA GLU A 98 7.52 8.46 -1.45
C GLU A 98 8.91 8.50 -2.10
N GLU A 99 9.26 9.59 -2.79
CA GLU A 99 10.61 9.77 -3.33
C GLU A 99 11.68 9.83 -2.22
N PHE A 100 11.37 10.53 -1.12
CA PHE A 100 12.25 10.60 0.05
C PHE A 100 12.45 9.21 0.68
N TYR A 101 11.38 8.45 0.91
CA TYR A 101 11.48 7.10 1.48
C TYR A 101 12.18 6.12 0.55
N ALA A 102 12.01 6.25 -0.78
CA ALA A 102 12.75 5.46 -1.76
C ALA A 102 14.26 5.76 -1.69
N ALA A 103 14.65 7.03 -1.62
CA ALA A 103 16.04 7.45 -1.46
C ALA A 103 16.64 6.94 -0.13
N LEU A 104 15.91 7.08 0.97
CA LEU A 104 16.32 6.58 2.29
C LEU A 104 16.53 5.07 2.27
N THR A 105 15.59 4.32 1.69
CA THR A 105 15.68 2.85 1.58
C THR A 105 16.89 2.44 0.73
N ARG A 106 17.15 3.15 -0.37
CA ARG A 106 18.33 2.91 -1.21
C ARG A 106 19.64 3.10 -0.43
N LEU A 107 19.75 4.20 0.31
CA LEU A 107 20.93 4.50 1.13
C LEU A 107 21.13 3.48 2.26
N LEU A 108 20.04 3.04 2.90
CA LEU A 108 20.09 1.98 3.91
C LEU A 108 20.56 0.66 3.32
N ASN A 109 20.05 0.27 2.15
CA ASN A 109 20.49 -0.94 1.45
C ASN A 109 21.97 -0.86 1.06
N GLU A 110 22.43 0.29 0.58
CA GLU A 110 23.85 0.53 0.27
C GLU A 110 24.73 0.41 1.52
N THR A 111 24.28 0.94 2.65
CA THR A 111 24.99 0.82 3.94
C THR A 111 25.08 -0.65 4.37
N VAL A 112 23.99 -1.40 4.28
CA VAL A 112 23.94 -2.83 4.62
C VAL A 112 24.88 -3.64 3.71
N LEU A 113 24.89 -3.35 2.41
CA LEU A 113 25.80 -3.98 1.45
C LEU A 113 27.26 -3.69 1.80
N ASN A 114 27.60 -2.44 2.08
CA ASN A 114 28.95 -2.04 2.47
C ASN A 114 29.41 -2.75 3.75
N VAL A 115 28.56 -2.81 4.77
CA VAL A 115 28.87 -3.55 6.01
C VAL A 115 29.07 -5.03 5.72
N THR A 116 28.24 -5.63 4.87
CA THR A 116 28.33 -7.06 4.51
C THR A 116 29.63 -7.37 3.76
N ILE A 117 29.99 -6.55 2.77
CA ILE A 117 31.24 -6.68 2.02
C ILE A 117 32.43 -6.54 2.97
N ASN A 118 32.44 -5.51 3.82
CA ASN A 118 33.52 -5.30 4.79
C ASN A 118 33.66 -6.48 5.75
N LYS A 119 32.54 -7.02 6.26
CA LYS A 119 32.55 -8.20 7.14
C LYS A 119 33.11 -9.43 6.43
N SER A 120 32.74 -9.63 5.17
CA SER A 120 33.25 -10.73 4.35
C SER A 120 34.76 -10.63 4.12
N ILE A 121 35.25 -9.43 3.77
CA ILE A 121 36.68 -9.18 3.56
C ILE A 121 37.46 -9.39 4.87
N LEU A 122 36.98 -8.81 5.97
CA LEU A 122 37.60 -8.96 7.29
C LEU A 122 37.62 -10.42 7.75
N SER A 123 36.55 -11.18 7.50
CA SER A 123 36.52 -12.62 7.80
C SER A 123 37.52 -13.40 6.95
N SER A 124 37.66 -13.07 5.67
CA SER A 124 38.67 -13.69 4.80
C SER A 124 40.10 -13.37 5.27
N LEU A 125 40.37 -12.13 5.65
CA LEU A 125 41.67 -11.71 6.18
C LEU A 125 41.96 -12.38 7.53
N PHE A 126 40.95 -12.46 8.41
CA PHE A 126 41.04 -13.21 9.68
C PHE A 126 41.48 -14.65 9.40
N ASN A 127 40.78 -15.36 8.50
CA ASN A 127 41.06 -16.76 8.22
C ASN A 127 42.47 -16.95 7.65
N PHE A 128 42.89 -16.07 6.74
CA PHE A 128 44.23 -16.09 6.17
C PHE A 128 45.33 -15.88 7.23
N ILE A 129 45.16 -14.90 8.13
CA ILE A 129 46.12 -14.62 9.21
C ILE A 129 46.13 -15.78 10.21
N SER A 130 44.95 -16.29 10.59
CA SER A 130 44.84 -17.42 11.50
C SER A 130 45.53 -18.68 10.96
N GLU A 131 45.49 -18.91 9.66
CA GLU A 131 46.20 -20.02 9.00
C GLU A 131 47.72 -19.78 8.99
N LYS A 132 48.17 -18.55 8.72
CA LYS A 132 49.60 -18.21 8.62
C LYS A 132 50.34 -18.18 9.95
N TYR A 133 49.66 -17.83 11.03
CA TYR A 133 50.24 -17.65 12.36
C TYR A 133 49.78 -18.72 13.34
N SER A 134 49.32 -19.88 12.85
CA SER A 134 48.84 -21.02 13.66
C SER A 134 49.81 -21.44 14.76
N ASP A 135 51.11 -21.26 14.51
CA ASP A 135 52.20 -21.65 15.41
C ASP A 135 52.56 -20.55 16.43
N GLU A 136 52.11 -19.30 16.21
CA GLU A 136 52.32 -18.15 17.10
C GLU A 136 51.07 -17.89 17.96
N GLN A 137 50.95 -18.66 19.05
CA GLN A 137 49.81 -18.59 19.98
C GLN A 137 49.52 -17.17 20.51
N GLY A 138 50.54 -16.31 20.64
CA GLY A 138 50.38 -14.95 21.16
C GLY A 138 49.63 -14.01 20.22
N ILE A 139 49.84 -14.11 18.90
CA ILE A 139 49.14 -13.29 17.91
C ILE A 139 47.70 -13.77 17.77
N ILE A 140 47.49 -15.08 17.68
CA ILE A 140 46.15 -15.67 17.57
C ILE A 140 45.30 -15.38 18.82
N GLN A 141 45.87 -15.44 20.02
CA GLN A 141 45.13 -15.05 21.23
C GLN A 141 44.71 -13.58 21.22
N LYS A 142 45.59 -12.66 20.79
CA LYS A 142 45.24 -11.25 20.64
C LYS A 142 44.16 -11.05 19.57
N PHE A 143 44.22 -11.80 18.47
CA PHE A 143 43.23 -11.75 17.39
C PHE A 143 41.86 -12.25 17.87
N ASN A 144 41.81 -13.42 18.52
CA ASN A 144 40.56 -14.03 19.01
C ASN A 144 39.90 -13.24 20.14
N ASN A 145 40.70 -12.55 20.95
CA ASN A 145 40.21 -11.75 22.07
C ASN A 145 39.89 -10.30 21.66
N GLY A 146 40.05 -9.92 20.39
CA GLY A 146 39.84 -8.55 19.93
C GLY A 146 40.85 -7.53 20.49
N LEU A 147 42.06 -7.96 20.86
CA LEU A 147 43.09 -7.13 21.48
C LEU A 147 44.09 -6.54 20.46
N LEU A 148 43.88 -6.79 19.17
CA LEU A 148 44.58 -6.07 18.11
C LEU A 148 43.83 -4.75 17.92
N ALA A 149 44.43 -3.67 18.41
CA ALA A 149 43.94 -2.28 18.42
C ALA A 149 42.65 -2.08 17.60
N ASP A 150 41.53 -1.91 18.31
CA ASP A 150 40.18 -1.78 17.73
C ASP A 150 40.09 -0.66 16.69
N THR A 151 40.87 0.41 16.89
CA THR A 151 40.93 1.56 16.00
C THR A 151 42.39 1.88 15.69
N PRO A 152 42.78 1.95 14.40
CA PRO A 152 44.09 2.44 14.01
C PRO A 152 44.34 3.85 14.56
N GLU A 153 45.57 4.14 14.98
CA GLU A 153 45.95 5.41 15.64
C GLU A 153 45.51 6.67 14.86
N TYR A 154 45.45 6.59 13.52
CA TYR A 154 44.99 7.68 12.66
C TYR A 154 43.46 7.90 12.62
N LEU A 155 42.67 6.97 13.16
CA LEU A 155 41.20 7.03 13.21
C LEU A 155 40.65 7.27 14.63
N GLU A 156 41.47 7.19 15.68
CA GLU A 156 41.01 7.33 17.06
C GLU A 156 40.28 8.66 17.30
N GLN A 157 40.79 9.76 16.74
CA GLN A 157 40.17 11.08 16.86
C GLN A 157 38.80 11.12 16.18
N PHE A 158 38.68 10.48 15.02
CA PHE A 158 37.44 10.43 14.25
C PHE A 158 36.38 9.58 14.95
N GLU A 159 36.77 8.44 15.52
CA GLU A 159 35.88 7.60 16.32
C GLU A 159 35.39 8.33 17.59
N ALA A 160 36.30 8.97 18.33
CA ALA A 160 35.96 9.71 19.54
C ALA A 160 34.97 10.86 19.24
N GLU A 161 35.15 11.55 18.12
CA GLU A 161 34.23 12.58 17.66
C GLU A 161 32.87 12.01 17.25
N GLY A 162 32.86 10.87 16.53
CA GLY A 162 31.64 10.16 16.16
C GLY A 162 30.82 9.72 17.37
N ILE A 163 31.44 9.10 18.38
CA ILE A 163 30.78 8.68 19.63
C ILE A 163 30.22 9.90 20.38
N ARG A 164 30.95 11.01 20.40
CA ARG A 164 30.49 12.25 21.05
C ARG A 164 29.24 12.82 20.38
N ASN A 165 29.17 12.75 19.05
CA ASN A 165 28.04 13.23 18.27
C ASN A 165 26.79 12.34 18.44
N LEU A 166 26.96 11.03 18.64
CA LEU A 166 25.87 10.10 18.93
C LEU A 166 25.24 10.26 20.33
N ARG A 167 25.93 10.93 21.26
CA ARG A 167 25.46 11.14 22.65
C ARG A 167 24.66 12.44 22.86
N LYS A 168 24.55 13.29 21.84
CA LYS A 168 23.75 14.53 21.87
C LYS A 168 22.37 14.29 21.30
#